data_AF-A0A9D0AUA3-F1
#
_entry.id   AF-A0A9D0AUA3-F1
#
_cell.length_a   1.000
_cell.length_b   1.000
_cell.length_c   1.000
_cell.angle_alpha   90.00
_cell.angle_beta   90.00
_cell.angle_gamma   90.00
#
_symmetry.space_group_name_H-M   'P 1'
#
loop_
_entity.id
_entity.type
_entity.pdbx_description
1 polymer ?
#
loop_
_entity_poly.entity_id
_entity_poly.type
_entity_poly.pdbx_seq_one_letter_code
_entity_poly.pdbx_strand_id
1 'polypeptide(L)' 'TINGGMLPKINCALDAVQSGVHGVHIIDGRIEHAVLLEIFTDEGIGTLVIP' A
#
# COMPACT_ATOMS: atom_id res chain seq x y z
N THR A 1 -0.94 10.89 -11.87
CA THR A 1 -1.45 9.92 -12.87
C THR A 1 -0.79 8.58 -12.60
N ILE A 2 -1.55 7.49 -12.49
CA ILE A 2 -1.01 6.14 -12.24
C ILE A 2 -0.58 5.55 -13.59
N ASN A 3 0.69 5.13 -13.71
CA ASN A 3 1.24 4.65 -14.97
C ASN A 3 2.24 3.50 -14.75
N GLY A 4 2.52 2.74 -15.83
CA GLY A 4 3.57 1.72 -15.84
C GLY A 4 3.36 0.64 -14.76
N GLY A 5 4.46 0.27 -14.08
CA GLY A 5 4.45 -0.79 -13.05
C GLY A 5 3.58 -0.51 -11.82
N MET A 6 3.03 0.71 -11.67
CA MET A 6 2.07 1.02 -10.62
C MET A 6 0.66 0.50 -10.94
N LEU A 7 0.30 0.33 -12.22
CA LEU A 7 -1.01 -0.21 -12.61
C LEU A 7 -1.26 -1.62 -12.03
N PRO A 8 -0.37 -2.61 -12.19
CA PRO A 8 -0.61 -3.94 -11.62
C PRO A 8 -0.61 -3.94 -10.08
N LYS A 9 0.13 -3.03 -9.42
CA LYS A 9 0.12 -2.90 -7.96
C LYS A 9 -1.24 -2.42 -7.46
N ILE A 10 -1.82 -1.43 -8.14
CA ILE A 10 -3.13 -0.89 -7.79
C ILE A 10 -4.24 -1.90 -8.07
N ASN A 11 -4.21 -2.61 -9.20
CA ASN A 11 -5.18 -3.66 -9.47
C ASN A 11 -5.16 -4.74 -8.39
N CYS A 12 -3.97 -5.23 -8.01
CA CYS A 12 -3.83 -6.21 -6.93
C CYS A 12 -4.36 -5.69 -5.58
N ALA A 13 -4.09 -4.42 -5.23
CA ALA A 13 -4.60 -3.82 -4.01
C ALA A 13 -6.13 -3.72 -4.01
N LEU A 14 -6.73 -3.33 -5.14
CA LEU A 14 -8.18 -3.25 -5.32
C LEU A 14 -8.83 -4.63 -5.20
N ASP A 15 -8.28 -5.65 -5.88
CA ASP A 15 -8.78 -7.03 -5.82
C ASP A 15 -8.76 -7.56 -4.38
N ALA A 16 -7.69 -7.25 -3.62
CA ALA A 16 -7.55 -7.67 -2.24
C ALA A 16 -8.59 -7.02 -1.31
N VAL A 17 -8.80 -5.70 -1.38
CA VAL A 17 -9.84 -5.04 -0.56
C VAL A 17 -11.24 -5.50 -0.95
N GLN A 18 -11.51 -5.72 -2.23
CA GLN A 18 -12.78 -6.29 -2.71
C GLN A 18 -12.99 -7.74 -2.24
N SER A 19 -11.91 -8.48 -1.97
CA SER A 19 -11.94 -9.84 -1.43
C SER A 19 -12.03 -9.89 0.11
N GLY A 20 -12.20 -8.74 0.78
CA GLY A 20 -12.42 -8.66 2.22
C GLY A 20 -11.18 -8.33 3.07
N VAL A 21 -10.06 -7.94 2.45
CA VAL A 21 -8.91 -7.40 3.20
C VAL A 21 -9.25 -6.00 3.72
N HIS A 22 -9.03 -5.75 5.01
CA HIS A 22 -9.41 -4.49 5.67
C HIS A 22 -8.68 -3.25 5.12
N GLY A 23 -7.48 -3.42 4.58
CA GLY A 23 -6.71 -2.35 3.96
C GLY A 23 -5.42 -2.89 3.34
N VAL A 24 -4.94 -2.22 2.29
CA VAL A 24 -3.70 -2.54 1.60
C VAL A 24 -2.78 -1.32 1.60
N HIS A 25 -1.55 -1.52 2.04
CA HIS A 25 -0.53 -0.46 2.11
C HIS A 25 0.51 -0.68 1.01
N ILE A 26 0.73 0.33 0.17
CA ILE A 26 1.80 0.37 -0.83
C ILE A 26 2.86 1.35 -0.33
N ILE A 27 3.96 0.83 0.22
CA ILE A 27 5.01 1.60 0.91
C ILE A 27 6.30 1.74 0.09
N ASP A 28 7.10 2.77 0.37
CA ASP A 28 8.45 2.91 -0.20
C ASP A 28 9.45 1.99 0.51
N GLY A 29 9.71 0.84 -0.09
CA GLY A 29 10.65 -0.16 0.45
C GLY A 29 12.13 0.25 0.46
N ARG A 30 12.50 1.45 -0.02
CA ARG A 30 13.87 1.96 0.08
C ARG A 30 14.18 2.57 1.45
N ILE A 31 13.15 2.87 2.23
CA ILE A 31 13.28 3.42 3.58
C ILE A 31 13.64 2.26 4.54
N GLU A 32 14.66 2.48 5.37
CA GLU A 32 15.04 1.50 6.39
C GLU A 32 13.87 1.28 7.37
N HIS A 33 13.59 0.01 7.67
CA HIS A 33 12.47 -0.37 8.52
C HIS A 33 11.08 0.09 8.02
N ALA A 34 10.89 0.31 6.72
CA ALA A 34 9.62 0.77 6.13
C ALA A 34 8.38 0.02 6.66
N VAL A 35 8.45 -1.30 6.78
CA VAL A 35 7.33 -2.11 7.31
C VAL A 35 7.02 -1.78 8.77
N LEU A 36 8.03 -1.60 9.62
CA LEU A 36 7.84 -1.26 11.03
C LEU A 36 7.29 0.16 11.17
N LEU A 37 7.80 1.11 10.38
CA LEU A 37 7.31 2.48 10.37
C LEU A 37 5.81 2.51 10.02
N GLU A 38 5.38 1.79 8.99
CA GLU A 38 3.97 1.75 8.59
C GLU A 38 3.05 1.11 9.64
N ILE A 39 3.54 0.15 10.42
CA ILE A 39 2.73 -0.57 11.43
C ILE A 39 2.69 0.19 12.76
N PHE A 40 3.79 0.82 13.15
CA PHE A 40 3.98 1.36 14.50
C PHE A 40 3.93 2.89 14.56
N THR A 41 3.71 3.57 13.42
CA THR A 41 3.63 5.03 13.36
C THR A 41 2.53 5.48 12.40
N ASP A 42 2.01 6.68 12.62
CA ASP A 42 1.02 7.34 11.74
C ASP A 42 1.69 8.25 10.69
N GLU A 43 3.01 8.13 10.48
CA GLU A 43 3.75 8.97 9.53
C GLU A 43 3.30 8.74 8.07
N GLY A 44 2.76 7.55 7.76
CA GLY A 44 2.19 7.21 6.44
C GLY A 44 3.21 7.33 5.32
N ILE A 45 4.11 6.35 5.19
CA ILE A 45 5.22 6.39 4.23
C ILE A 45 4.85 5.88 2.83
N GLY A 46 3.56 5.92 2.48
CA GLY A 46 3.02 5.29 1.28
C GLY A 46 1.56 5.61 1.01
N THR A 47 0.94 4.74 0.22
CA THR A 47 -0.47 4.82 -0.15
C THR A 47 -1.27 3.75 0.58
N LEU A 48 -2.30 4.17 1.29
CA LEU A 48 -3.31 3.29 1.90
C LEU A 48 -4.53 3.17 0.97
N VAL A 49 -4.90 1.94 0.64
CA VAL A 49 -6.13 1.58 -0.06
C VAL A 49 -7.08 0.91 0.94
N ILE A 50 -8.28 1.45 1.08
CA ILE A 50 -9.36 0.94 1.93
C ILE A 50 -10.60 0.61 1.06
N PRO A 51 -11.51 -0.26 1.53
CA PRO A 51 -12.78 -0.53 0.86
C PRO A 51 -13.61 0.72 0.55
#